data_AF-A0A3N0Y7I2-F1
#
_entry.id   AF-A0A3N0Y7I2-F1
#
_cell.length_a   1.000
_cell.length_b   1.000
_cell.length_c   1.000
_cell.angle_alpha   90.00
_cell.angle_beta   90.00
_cell.angle_gamma   90.00
#
_symmetry.space_group_name_H-M   'P 1'
#
loop_
_entity.id
_entity.type
_entity.pdbx_description
1 polymer ?
#
loop_
_entity_poly.entity_id
_entity_poly.type
_entity_poly.pdbx_seq_one_letter_code
_entity_poly.pdbx_strand_id
1 'polypeptide(L)'
;MFSAHLRLCVMKQTLPVAADIVEFMLIQGLVPETLQLQNLIHKLGKQNNWSRARALFKRARSAGFYSAVVWERDGLFLPCSLSEIEMTLAFEMFITIINTNLLAPAGSSQPILITLRRHAGVEDVTESMYLAAGCRLLSAALIPNPKLSIRYTAVNQSQEQLFQLDRASAHKWFLQNERWAQEIWAS
;
A
#
# COMPACT_ATOMS: atom_id res chain seq x y z
N MET A 1 13.87 -9.30 22.91
CA MET A 1 15.22 -9.02 22.35
C MET A 1 15.17 -8.51 20.90
N PHE A 2 14.46 -9.16 19.97
CA PHE A 2 14.43 -8.74 18.55
C PHE A 2 13.92 -7.31 18.32
N SER A 3 12.89 -6.85 19.03
CA SER A 3 12.37 -5.48 18.91
C SER A 3 13.35 -4.38 19.33
N ALA A 4 14.26 -4.67 20.27
CA ALA A 4 15.32 -3.75 20.66
C ALA A 4 16.46 -3.71 19.62
N HIS A 5 16.83 -4.87 19.09
CA HIS A 5 17.84 -4.97 18.04
C HIS A 5 17.37 -4.35 16.72
N LEU A 6 16.09 -4.55 16.34
CA LEU A 6 15.49 -3.93 15.18
C LEU A 6 15.54 -2.39 15.27
N ARG A 7 15.17 -1.82 16.43
CA ARG A 7 15.30 -0.38 16.67
C ARG A 7 16.74 0.11 16.47
N LEU A 8 17.73 -0.62 16.98
CA LEU A 8 19.14 -0.28 16.80
C LEU A 8 19.58 -0.35 15.33
N CYS A 9 19.16 -1.36 14.56
CA CYS A 9 19.48 -1.46 13.13
C CYS A 9 18.83 -0.33 12.32
N VAL A 10 17.58 -0.01 12.62
CA VAL A 10 16.83 1.10 12.00
C VAL A 10 17.45 2.46 12.34
N MET A 11 18.01 2.62 13.54
CA MET A 11 18.74 3.84 13.95
C MET A 11 20.12 3.93 13.29
N LYS A 12 20.83 2.80 13.15
CA LYS A 12 22.15 2.70 12.50
C LYS A 12 22.08 2.69 10.96
N GLN A 13 20.90 2.89 10.38
CA GLN A 13 20.64 2.82 8.93
C GLN A 13 21.04 1.49 8.27
N THR A 14 21.16 0.39 9.02
CA THR A 14 21.38 -0.94 8.45
C THR A 14 20.05 -1.57 8.03
N LEU A 15 19.34 -0.91 7.11
CA LEU A 15 18.01 -1.33 6.65
C LEU A 15 17.95 -2.76 6.08
N PRO A 16 18.97 -3.27 5.36
CA PRO A 16 18.97 -4.66 4.92
C PRO A 16 18.89 -5.65 6.09
N VAL A 17 19.71 -5.44 7.13
CA VAL A 17 19.71 -6.27 8.34
C VAL A 17 18.37 -6.15 9.08
N ALA A 18 17.81 -4.94 9.18
CA ALA A 18 16.49 -4.74 9.78
C ALA A 18 15.39 -5.49 9.02
N ALA A 19 15.45 -5.49 7.68
CA ALA A 19 14.53 -6.24 6.82
C ALA A 19 14.65 -7.75 7.03
N ASP A 20 15.87 -8.27 7.11
CA ASP A 20 16.12 -9.70 7.36
C ASP A 20 15.55 -10.14 8.71
N ILE A 21 15.70 -9.31 9.75
CA ILE A 21 15.15 -9.60 11.09
C ILE A 21 13.62 -9.65 11.06
N VAL A 22 12.97 -8.65 10.45
CA VAL A 22 11.50 -8.62 10.37
C VAL A 22 10.98 -9.77 9.51
N GLU A 23 11.66 -10.08 8.40
CA GLU A 23 11.30 -11.21 7.57
C GLU A 23 11.41 -12.53 8.35
N PHE A 24 12.49 -12.73 9.10
CA PHE A 24 12.65 -13.87 9.99
C PHE A 24 11.53 -13.96 11.03
N MET A 25 11.20 -12.83 11.68
CA MET A 25 10.10 -12.78 12.66
C MET A 25 8.77 -13.22 12.02
N LEU A 26 8.44 -12.69 10.84
CA LEU A 26 7.21 -13.04 10.13
C LEU A 26 7.18 -14.53 9.72
N ILE A 27 8.32 -15.09 9.28
CA ILE A 27 8.42 -16.53 8.96
C ILE A 27 8.15 -17.40 10.19
N GLN A 28 8.69 -17.00 11.35
CA GLN A 28 8.56 -17.74 12.60
C GLN A 28 7.24 -17.48 13.33
N GLY A 29 6.30 -16.72 12.73
CA GLY A 29 5.04 -16.36 13.37
C GLY A 29 5.19 -15.40 14.56
N LEU A 30 6.34 -14.74 14.70
CA LEU A 30 6.57 -13.71 15.71
C LEU A 30 5.96 -12.39 15.23
N VAL A 31 5.18 -11.74 16.08
CA VAL A 31 4.51 -10.47 15.77
C VAL A 31 5.49 -9.31 15.97
N PRO A 32 6.04 -8.67 14.91
CA PRO A 32 6.73 -7.40 15.06
C PRO A 32 5.77 -6.31 15.55
N GLU A 33 6.31 -5.30 16.22
CA GLU A 33 5.54 -4.10 16.55
C GLU A 33 5.12 -3.40 15.24
N THR A 34 3.82 -3.15 15.07
CA THR A 34 3.25 -2.59 13.82
C THR A 34 3.97 -1.33 13.37
N LEU A 35 4.23 -0.39 14.30
CA LEU A 35 4.92 0.85 13.98
C LEU A 35 6.36 0.62 13.48
N GLN A 36 7.06 -0.40 13.99
CA GLN A 36 8.42 -0.73 13.54
C GLN A 36 8.41 -1.29 12.10
N LEU A 37 7.45 -2.15 11.79
CA LEU A 37 7.24 -2.70 10.45
C LEU A 37 6.92 -1.57 9.44
N GLN A 38 5.95 -0.71 9.77
CA GLN A 38 5.54 0.41 8.91
C GLN A 38 6.71 1.37 8.66
N ASN A 39 7.45 1.73 9.72
CA ASN A 39 8.64 2.59 9.60
C ASN A 39 9.74 1.97 8.73
N LEU A 40 9.94 0.65 8.81
CA LEU A 40 10.94 -0.03 8.00
C LEU A 40 10.55 -0.02 6.52
N ILE A 41 9.30 -0.37 6.19
CA ILE A 41 8.78 -0.33 4.82
C ILE A 41 8.89 1.10 4.26
N HIS A 42 8.50 2.11 5.05
CA HIS A 42 8.62 3.51 4.66
C HIS A 42 10.06 3.90 4.33
N LYS A 43 11.01 3.56 5.19
CA LYS A 43 12.44 3.87 4.99
C LYS A 43 13.02 3.15 3.77
N LEU A 44 12.65 1.88 3.55
CA LEU A 44 13.09 1.13 2.36
C LEU A 44 12.59 1.79 1.08
N GLY A 45 11.31 2.18 1.02
CA GLY A 45 10.76 2.90 -0.14
C GLY A 45 11.44 4.24 -0.39
N LYS A 46 11.64 5.06 0.66
CA LYS A 46 12.34 6.36 0.54
C LYS A 46 13.81 6.22 0.10
N GLN A 47 14.47 5.11 0.41
CA GLN A 47 15.83 4.80 -0.05
C GLN A 47 15.87 4.03 -1.39
N ASN A 48 14.75 3.98 -2.13
CA ASN A 48 14.62 3.30 -3.42
C ASN A 48 14.86 1.78 -3.37
N ASN A 49 14.78 1.16 -2.18
CA ASN A 49 14.90 -0.29 -2.00
C ASN A 49 13.52 -0.97 -2.13
N TRP A 50 12.92 -0.81 -3.32
CA TRP A 50 11.54 -1.22 -3.60
C TRP A 50 11.32 -2.73 -3.59
N SER A 51 12.29 -3.52 -4.04
CA SER A 51 12.17 -4.98 -4.02
C SER A 51 11.98 -5.50 -2.59
N ARG A 52 12.76 -4.97 -1.63
CA ARG A 52 12.65 -5.34 -0.21
C ARG A 52 11.37 -4.80 0.42
N ALA A 53 10.97 -3.56 0.09
CA ALA A 53 9.72 -2.98 0.56
C ALA A 53 8.50 -3.81 0.12
N ARG A 54 8.45 -4.21 -1.17
CA ARG A 54 7.41 -5.08 -1.73
C ARG A 54 7.36 -6.44 -1.05
N ALA A 55 8.52 -7.10 -0.89
CA ALA A 55 8.61 -8.40 -0.24
C ALA A 55 8.11 -8.36 1.21
N LEU A 56 8.53 -7.35 1.99
CA LEU A 56 8.08 -7.19 3.38
C LEU A 56 6.59 -6.88 3.45
N PHE A 57 6.09 -5.95 2.63
CA PHE A 57 4.67 -5.60 2.60
C PHE A 57 3.80 -6.83 2.28
N LYS A 58 4.18 -7.61 1.25
CA LYS A 58 3.49 -8.85 0.87
C LYS A 58 3.47 -9.87 2.01
N ARG A 59 4.61 -10.12 2.65
CA ARG A 59 4.69 -11.07 3.78
C ARG A 59 3.89 -10.59 4.98
N ALA A 60 4.03 -9.33 5.35
CA ALA A 60 3.27 -8.73 6.44
C ALA A 60 1.76 -8.81 6.19
N ARG A 61 1.31 -8.57 4.96
CA ARG A 61 -0.09 -8.74 4.57
C ARG A 61 -0.55 -10.19 4.73
N SER A 62 0.28 -11.16 4.31
CA SER A 62 0.00 -12.60 4.47
C SER A 62 -0.08 -13.01 5.94
N ALA A 63 0.68 -12.34 6.82
CA ALA A 63 0.63 -12.51 8.28
C ALA A 63 -0.49 -11.69 8.96
N GLY A 64 -1.34 -10.99 8.21
CA GLY A 64 -2.52 -10.28 8.72
C GLY A 64 -2.31 -8.81 9.12
N PHE A 65 -1.10 -8.25 8.99
CA PHE A 65 -0.80 -6.85 9.39
C PHE A 65 -1.55 -5.79 8.58
N TYR A 66 -1.93 -6.12 7.34
CA TYR A 66 -2.65 -5.24 6.43
C TYR A 66 -4.06 -5.75 6.12
N SER A 67 -4.71 -6.40 7.10
CA SER A 67 -6.10 -6.89 6.96
C SER A 67 -7.10 -5.78 6.64
N ALA A 68 -6.81 -4.55 7.08
CA ALA A 68 -7.56 -3.35 6.75
C ALA A 68 -7.35 -2.85 5.30
N VAL A 69 -6.44 -3.43 4.53
CA VAL A 69 -6.31 -3.19 3.09
C VAL A 69 -7.13 -4.25 2.36
N VAL A 70 -8.30 -3.83 1.85
CA VAL A 70 -9.26 -4.73 1.20
C VAL A 70 -9.46 -4.26 -0.23
N TRP A 71 -9.69 -5.18 -1.16
CA TRP A 71 -10.02 -4.85 -2.54
C TRP A 71 -11.18 -5.69 -3.04
N GLU A 72 -11.91 -5.13 -3.99
CA GLU A 72 -13.01 -5.73 -4.73
C GLU A 72 -12.75 -5.54 -6.23
N ARG A 73 -13.68 -5.98 -7.09
CA ARG A 73 -13.51 -5.91 -8.55
C ARG A 73 -13.16 -4.51 -9.06
N ASP A 74 -13.80 -3.48 -8.50
CA ASP A 74 -13.68 -2.08 -8.93
C ASP A 74 -13.37 -1.13 -7.76
N GLY A 75 -12.87 -1.66 -6.64
CA GLY A 75 -12.70 -0.91 -5.39
C GLY A 75 -11.44 -1.29 -4.61
N LEU A 76 -10.73 -0.31 -4.08
CA LEU A 76 -9.63 -0.49 -3.12
C LEU A 76 -9.92 0.31 -1.85
N PHE A 77 -9.88 -0.34 -0.70
CA PHE A 77 -10.15 0.27 0.60
C PHE A 77 -8.85 0.33 1.41
N LEU A 78 -8.43 1.55 1.76
CA LEU A 78 -7.17 1.82 2.46
C LEU A 78 -7.42 2.45 3.82
N PRO A 79 -6.75 2.01 4.90
CA PRO A 79 -6.79 2.72 6.17
C PRO A 79 -5.97 4.01 6.09
N CYS A 80 -6.43 5.10 6.71
CA CYS A 80 -5.73 6.38 6.72
C CYS A 80 -4.39 6.38 7.45
N SER A 81 -4.10 5.32 8.22
CA SER A 81 -2.84 5.11 8.92
C SER A 81 -1.68 4.72 8.00
N LEU A 82 -1.94 4.29 6.75
CA LEU A 82 -0.86 3.92 5.83
C LEU A 82 0.04 5.11 5.47
N SER A 83 1.33 4.85 5.36
CA SER A 83 2.27 5.79 4.78
C SER A 83 2.12 5.88 3.25
N GLU A 84 2.73 6.91 2.66
CA GLU A 84 2.76 7.13 1.20
C GLU A 84 3.32 5.93 0.44
N ILE A 85 4.35 5.29 1.02
CA ILE A 85 5.00 4.11 0.45
C ILE A 85 4.05 2.91 0.51
N GLU A 86 3.37 2.69 1.64
CA GLU A 86 2.43 1.57 1.77
C GLU A 86 1.20 1.73 0.87
N MET A 87 0.69 2.96 0.71
CA MET A 87 -0.38 3.25 -0.26
C MET A 87 0.09 2.96 -1.69
N THR A 88 1.33 3.33 -2.03
CA THR A 88 1.94 3.00 -3.33
C THR A 88 1.96 1.50 -3.56
N LEU A 89 2.48 0.72 -2.61
CA LEU A 89 2.54 -0.74 -2.69
C LEU A 89 1.13 -1.36 -2.82
N ALA A 90 0.14 -0.80 -2.11
CA ALA A 90 -1.25 -1.23 -2.22
C ALA A 90 -1.83 -0.96 -3.61
N PHE A 91 -1.48 0.16 -4.26
CA PHE A 91 -1.87 0.43 -5.65
C PHE A 91 -1.26 -0.57 -6.62
N GLU A 92 0.05 -0.83 -6.52
CA GLU A 92 0.75 -1.78 -7.40
C GLU A 92 0.13 -3.18 -7.30
N MET A 93 -0.10 -3.63 -6.06
CA MET A 93 -0.77 -4.90 -5.77
C MET A 93 -2.18 -4.93 -6.37
N PHE A 94 -3.00 -3.92 -6.07
CA PHE A 94 -4.38 -3.86 -6.53
C PHE A 94 -4.50 -3.87 -8.05
N ILE A 95 -3.74 -3.01 -8.75
CA ILE A 95 -3.74 -2.92 -10.21
C ILE A 95 -3.33 -4.25 -10.83
N THR A 96 -2.33 -4.93 -10.25
CA THR A 96 -1.90 -6.25 -10.70
C THR A 96 -3.02 -7.29 -10.54
N ILE A 97 -3.78 -7.26 -9.45
CA ILE A 97 -4.88 -8.21 -9.21
C ILE A 97 -6.05 -7.97 -10.17
N ILE A 98 -6.41 -6.71 -10.44
CA ILE A 98 -7.57 -6.38 -11.29
C ILE A 98 -7.23 -6.30 -12.78
N ASN A 99 -6.01 -6.63 -13.20
CA ASN A 99 -5.53 -6.38 -14.56
C ASN A 99 -6.44 -6.97 -15.65
N THR A 100 -7.02 -8.13 -15.41
CA THR A 100 -7.94 -8.81 -16.34
C THR A 100 -9.24 -8.05 -16.52
N ASN A 101 -9.67 -7.32 -15.48
CA ASN A 101 -10.85 -6.44 -15.51
C ASN A 101 -10.55 -5.07 -16.13
N LEU A 102 -9.27 -4.66 -16.25
CA LEU A 102 -8.90 -3.41 -16.94
C LEU A 102 -9.13 -3.50 -18.44
N LEU A 103 -9.19 -4.71 -19.00
CA LEU A 103 -9.37 -5.00 -20.43
C LEU A 103 -10.84 -5.13 -20.86
N ALA A 104 -11.80 -5.03 -19.93
CA ALA A 104 -13.21 -5.19 -20.25
C ALA A 104 -13.67 -4.14 -21.29
N PRO A 105 -14.39 -4.54 -22.36
CA PRO A 105 -14.79 -3.62 -23.41
C PRO A 105 -15.65 -2.48 -22.85
N ALA A 106 -15.48 -1.30 -23.43
CA ALA A 106 -15.93 0.03 -22.96
C ALA A 106 -17.44 0.21 -22.67
N GLY A 107 -18.25 -0.85 -22.67
CA GLY A 107 -19.71 -0.82 -22.47
C GLY A 107 -20.18 -0.72 -21.01
N SER A 108 -19.33 -0.96 -20.02
CA SER A 108 -19.69 -0.84 -18.59
C SER A 108 -18.59 -0.16 -17.77
N SER A 109 -18.15 1.03 -18.20
CA SER A 109 -17.06 1.79 -17.57
C SER A 109 -17.45 2.35 -16.19
N GLN A 110 -17.67 1.47 -15.21
CA GLN A 110 -17.73 1.89 -13.82
C GLN A 110 -16.37 2.48 -13.41
N PRO A 111 -16.35 3.54 -12.59
CA PRO A 111 -15.10 4.09 -12.10
C PRO A 111 -14.39 3.10 -11.17
N ILE A 112 -13.06 3.00 -11.23
CA ILE A 112 -12.31 2.30 -10.18
C ILE A 112 -12.22 3.25 -9.00
N LEU A 113 -12.80 2.85 -7.87
CA LEU A 113 -12.87 3.65 -6.66
C LEU A 113 -11.76 3.26 -5.68
N ILE A 114 -11.18 4.27 -5.03
CA ILE A 114 -10.29 4.09 -3.89
C ILE A 114 -10.95 4.81 -2.71
N THR A 115 -11.24 4.06 -1.66
CA THR A 115 -11.90 4.55 -0.45
C THR A 115 -10.87 4.64 0.67
N LEU A 116 -10.62 5.85 1.17
CA LEU A 116 -9.76 6.09 2.31
C LEU A 116 -10.60 6.06 3.59
N ARG A 117 -10.43 4.97 4.36
CA ARG A 117 -11.20 4.68 5.57
C ARG A 117 -10.62 5.36 6.78
N ARG A 118 -11.49 6.03 7.54
CA ARG A 118 -11.13 6.75 8.77
C ARG A 118 -10.88 5.81 9.95
N HIS A 119 -11.76 4.82 10.14
CA HIS A 119 -11.72 3.90 11.28
C HIS A 119 -11.56 2.47 10.77
N ALA A 120 -10.31 2.05 10.58
CA ALA A 120 -9.97 0.73 10.04
C ALA A 120 -8.96 0.02 10.96
N GLY A 121 -9.35 -0.14 12.23
CA GLY A 121 -8.57 -0.85 13.26
C GLY A 121 -7.55 0.00 14.01
N VAL A 122 -7.65 1.34 13.93
CA VAL A 122 -6.80 2.27 14.68
C VAL A 122 -7.66 3.10 15.62
N GLU A 123 -7.37 3.02 16.92
CA GLU A 123 -7.94 3.90 17.94
C GLU A 123 -7.30 5.30 17.81
N ASP A 124 -8.05 6.37 18.10
CA ASP A 124 -7.59 7.76 18.13
C ASP A 124 -7.13 8.41 16.81
N VAL A 125 -7.84 8.16 15.70
CA VAL A 125 -7.62 8.91 14.44
C VAL A 125 -8.17 10.33 14.56
N THR A 126 -7.26 11.31 14.71
CA THR A 126 -7.62 12.73 14.68
C THR A 126 -8.07 13.18 13.29
N GLU A 127 -8.89 14.23 13.25
CA GLU A 127 -9.37 14.80 11.98
C GLU A 127 -8.22 15.30 11.10
N SER A 128 -7.20 15.94 11.70
CA SER A 128 -6.04 16.43 10.95
C SER A 128 -5.23 15.30 10.31
N MET A 129 -5.04 14.17 11.01
CA MET A 129 -4.37 12.99 10.46
C MET A 129 -5.15 12.42 9.27
N TYR A 130 -6.48 12.36 9.39
CA TYR A 130 -7.34 11.83 8.35
C TYR A 130 -7.36 12.72 7.09
N LEU A 131 -7.44 14.04 7.25
CA LEU A 131 -7.34 14.98 6.13
C LEU A 131 -5.95 14.91 5.46
N ALA A 132 -4.88 14.84 6.25
CA ALA A 132 -3.52 14.69 5.72
C ALA A 132 -3.31 13.38 4.96
N ALA A 133 -4.03 12.30 5.31
CA ALA A 133 -3.98 11.03 4.60
C ALA A 133 -4.52 11.12 3.17
N GLY A 134 -5.48 12.03 2.90
CA GLY A 134 -5.95 12.30 1.54
C GLY A 134 -4.84 12.88 0.65
N CYS A 135 -4.10 13.87 1.14
CA CYS A 135 -2.93 14.41 0.45
C CYS A 135 -1.85 13.35 0.25
N ARG A 136 -1.61 12.52 1.26
CA ARG A 136 -0.64 11.42 1.21
C ARG A 136 -1.00 10.40 0.13
N LEU A 137 -2.28 10.08 -0.03
CA LEU A 137 -2.78 9.19 -1.08
C LEU A 137 -2.50 9.75 -2.48
N LEU A 138 -2.75 11.05 -2.69
CA LEU A 138 -2.46 11.71 -3.96
C LEU A 138 -0.95 11.74 -4.25
N SER A 139 -0.11 12.00 -3.26
CA SER A 139 1.36 11.91 -3.43
C SER A 139 1.81 10.49 -3.76
N ALA A 140 1.24 9.47 -3.11
CA ALA A 140 1.52 8.07 -3.39
C ALA A 140 1.19 7.69 -4.84
N ALA A 141 0.18 8.30 -5.45
CA ALA A 141 -0.18 8.08 -6.87
C ALA A 141 0.94 8.50 -7.84
N LEU A 142 1.82 9.40 -7.41
CA LEU A 142 2.90 9.98 -8.23
C LEU A 142 4.22 9.22 -8.13
N ILE A 143 4.33 8.25 -7.20
CA ILE A 143 5.54 7.43 -7.02
C ILE A 143 5.66 6.34 -8.08
N PRO A 144 4.60 5.58 -8.43
CA PRO A 144 4.65 4.61 -9.52
C PRO A 144 5.18 5.22 -10.80
N ASN A 145 5.90 4.42 -11.58
CA ASN A 145 6.36 4.80 -12.91
C ASN A 145 5.85 3.79 -13.94
N PRO A 146 4.97 4.19 -14.88
CA PRO A 146 4.29 5.48 -15.03
C PRO A 146 3.42 5.90 -13.85
N LYS A 147 3.24 7.22 -13.66
CA LYS A 147 2.39 7.78 -12.61
C LYS A 147 0.94 7.38 -12.78
N LEU A 148 0.25 7.18 -11.66
CA LEU A 148 -1.18 6.93 -11.63
C LEU A 148 -1.95 8.25 -11.60
N SER A 149 -3.08 8.30 -12.29
CA SER A 149 -3.99 9.43 -12.25
C SER A 149 -5.13 9.11 -11.29
N ILE A 150 -5.08 9.71 -10.10
CA ILE A 150 -6.08 9.56 -9.05
C ILE A 150 -6.65 10.94 -8.73
N ARG A 151 -7.98 11.06 -8.69
CA ARG A 151 -8.68 12.30 -8.34
C ARG A 151 -9.60 12.11 -7.15
N TYR A 152 -9.64 13.09 -6.26
CA TYR A 152 -10.65 13.16 -5.21
C TYR A 152 -12.03 13.39 -5.84
N THR A 153 -13.07 12.72 -5.33
CA THR A 153 -14.43 12.83 -5.86
C THR A 153 -15.43 13.33 -4.83
N ALA A 154 -15.54 12.64 -3.69
CA ALA A 154 -16.58 12.93 -2.70
C ALA A 154 -16.24 12.34 -1.33
N VAL A 155 -17.10 12.61 -0.35
CA VAL A 155 -17.15 11.89 0.93
C VAL A 155 -18.41 11.02 0.94
N ASN A 156 -18.31 9.77 1.39
CA ASN A 156 -19.48 8.89 1.52
C ASN A 156 -20.28 9.16 2.81
N GLN A 157 -21.39 8.46 2.99
CA GLN A 157 -22.24 8.58 4.19
C GLN A 157 -21.49 8.21 5.49
N SER A 158 -20.48 7.36 5.39
CA SER A 158 -19.60 6.94 6.49
C SER A 158 -18.44 7.91 6.75
N GLN A 159 -18.47 9.12 6.16
CA GLN A 159 -17.41 10.13 6.28
C GLN A 159 -16.05 9.68 5.71
N GLU A 160 -16.05 8.71 4.78
CA GLU A 160 -14.85 8.22 4.10
C GLU A 160 -14.58 9.00 2.81
N GLN A 161 -13.31 9.33 2.56
CA GLN A 161 -12.89 10.07 1.37
C GLN A 161 -12.81 9.11 0.18
N LEU A 162 -13.51 9.46 -0.90
CA LEU A 162 -13.55 8.70 -2.14
C LEU A 162 -12.63 9.34 -3.18
N PHE A 163 -11.90 8.49 -3.87
CA PHE A 163 -11.04 8.83 -4.97
C PHE A 163 -11.38 7.94 -6.17
N GLN A 164 -11.13 8.44 -7.36
CA GLN A 164 -11.28 7.69 -8.60
C GLN A 164 -9.91 7.49 -9.25
N LEU A 165 -9.55 6.24 -9.50
CA LEU A 165 -8.40 5.85 -10.30
C LEU A 165 -8.78 5.80 -11.77
N ASP A 166 -8.02 6.49 -12.60
CA ASP A 166 -8.18 6.44 -14.05
C ASP A 166 -7.71 5.09 -14.61
N ARG A 167 -8.61 4.37 -15.28
CA ARG A 167 -8.36 3.04 -15.85
C ARG A 167 -7.19 3.05 -16.85
N ALA A 168 -7.09 4.08 -17.69
CA ALA A 168 -6.03 4.16 -18.69
C ALA A 168 -4.65 4.32 -18.03
N SER A 169 -4.55 5.14 -16.98
CA SER A 169 -3.31 5.29 -16.21
C SER A 169 -2.89 3.99 -15.51
N ALA A 170 -3.84 3.27 -14.90
CA ALA A 170 -3.59 1.99 -14.25
C ALA A 170 -3.15 0.91 -15.27
N HIS A 171 -3.84 0.84 -16.41
CA HIS A 171 -3.50 -0.09 -17.48
C HIS A 171 -2.11 0.21 -18.07
N LYS A 172 -1.81 1.50 -18.32
CA LYS A 172 -0.48 1.93 -18.77
C LYS A 172 0.61 1.56 -17.78
N TRP A 173 0.36 1.74 -16.47
CA TRP A 173 1.30 1.31 -15.44
C TRP A 173 1.53 -0.20 -15.49
N PHE A 174 0.46 -0.99 -15.58
CA PHE A 174 0.55 -2.45 -15.62
C PHE A 174 1.36 -2.94 -16.82
N LEU A 175 1.07 -2.46 -18.03
CA LEU A 175 1.79 -2.88 -19.24
C LEU A 175 3.30 -2.65 -19.17
N GLN A 176 3.75 -1.57 -18.51
CA GLN A 176 5.18 -1.27 -18.38
C GLN A 176 5.86 -2.07 -17.27
N ASN A 177 5.08 -2.61 -16.33
CA ASN A 177 5.58 -3.26 -15.12
C ASN A 177 5.17 -4.74 -15.02
N GLU A 178 4.48 -5.27 -16.03
CA GLU A 178 3.79 -6.56 -16.00
C GLU A 178 4.66 -7.69 -15.48
N ARG A 179 5.86 -7.84 -16.05
CA ARG A 179 6.77 -8.95 -15.73
C ARG A 179 7.07 -9.06 -14.23
N TRP A 180 7.61 -7.99 -13.64
CA TRP A 180 7.97 -8.02 -12.22
C TRP A 180 6.73 -7.93 -11.33
N ALA A 181 5.69 -7.22 -11.76
CA ALA A 181 4.47 -7.05 -10.98
C ALA A 181 3.75 -8.39 -10.80
N GLN A 182 3.66 -9.20 -11.86
CA GLN A 182 3.11 -10.56 -11.78
C GLN A 182 3.97 -11.46 -10.89
N GLU A 183 5.30 -11.43 -11.05
CA GLU A 183 6.21 -12.22 -10.20
C GLU A 183 6.01 -11.91 -8.70
N ILE A 184 5.81 -10.64 -8.35
CA ILE A 184 5.66 -10.21 -6.96
C ILE A 184 4.23 -10.39 -6.44
N TRP A 185 3.20 -10.00 -7.20
CA TRP A 185 1.84 -9.83 -6.67
C TRP A 185 0.84 -10.91 -7.09
N ALA A 186 1.13 -11.72 -8.10
CA ALA A 186 0.19 -12.75 -8.59
C ALA A 186 0.18 -14.04 -7.73
N SER A 187 1.13 -14.18 -6.79
CA SER A 187 1.25 -15.32 -5.86
C SER A 187 0.73 -15.04 -4.46
#